data_AF-A9WS61-F1
#
_entry.id   AF-A9WS61-F1
#
_cell.length_a   1.000
_cell.length_b   1.000
_cell.length_c   1.000
_cell.angle_alpha   90.00
_cell.angle_beta   90.00
_cell.angle_gamma   90.00
#
_symmetry.space_group_name_H-M   'P 1'
#
loop_
_entity.id
_entity.type
_entity.pdbx_description
1 polymer ?
#
loop_
_entity_poly.entity_id
_entity_poly.type
_entity_poly.pdbx_seq_one_letter_code
_entity_poly.pdbx_strand_id
1 'polypeptide(L)'
;MNSVELPAPYGTGAANTAAHSTGQNALPKKIRVHHLQQAKDEGRKFAMLTAYDQYAAQIFDEAGIETLLIGDSAANNVYGYETTIPVTVDELLPLCRAVARSTRRALVVADLPFGSYEASAEQAVATAVRFLKEGLVAAVKVEGNARLAPQIRAMVDAGIPVVAHIGFTPQSEHALGGYRVQGRGEAAQTVIDDAGALAEAGAFCVLMEMVPAEVAAAVDAAVKVPTIGIGSGSATTGQVLVWQDMAGLRGGQVAKFVKQYADLRTVLSEAAITFGAEVRDGAFPGPEHSF
;
A
#
# COMPACT_ATOMS: atom_id res chain seq x y z
N MET A 1 24.16 19.35 -13.14
CA MET A 1 24.38 18.38 -14.24
C MET A 1 23.34 17.30 -14.09
N ASN A 2 22.36 17.27 -15.00
CA ASN A 2 21.20 16.37 -14.91
C ASN A 2 21.66 14.94 -15.24
N SER A 3 21.70 14.08 -14.23
CA SER A 3 21.93 12.64 -14.39
C SER A 3 20.68 12.01 -15.02
N VAL A 4 20.76 11.65 -16.30
CA VAL A 4 19.71 10.89 -17.00
C VAL A 4 19.73 9.44 -16.50
N GLU A 5 18.57 8.90 -16.11
CA GLU A 5 18.40 7.50 -15.66
C GLU A 5 18.75 6.55 -16.81
N LEU A 6 19.75 5.68 -16.60
CA LEU A 6 20.14 4.64 -17.56
C LEU A 6 19.32 3.36 -17.33
N PRO A 7 18.85 2.68 -18.39
CA PRO A 7 18.14 1.41 -18.26
C PRO A 7 19.04 0.31 -17.68
N ALA A 8 18.43 -0.65 -16.96
CA ALA A 8 19.14 -1.74 -16.32
C ALA A 8 19.90 -2.59 -17.36
N PRO A 9 21.18 -2.94 -17.12
CA PRO A 9 22.00 -3.64 -18.10
C PRO A 9 21.54 -5.09 -18.38
N TYR A 10 20.66 -5.65 -17.54
CA TYR A 10 20.13 -7.00 -17.70
C TYR A 10 18.62 -7.01 -17.42
N GLY A 11 17.82 -6.93 -18.49
CA GLY A 11 16.36 -7.00 -18.46
C GLY A 11 15.79 -6.82 -19.86
N THR A 12 14.71 -7.55 -20.20
CA THR A 12 14.10 -7.52 -21.54
C THR A 12 13.67 -6.11 -21.89
N GLY A 13 14.34 -5.51 -22.88
CA GLY A 13 14.08 -4.18 -23.39
C GLY A 13 12.64 -3.99 -23.87
N ALA A 14 12.22 -2.73 -23.93
CA ALA A 14 10.88 -2.32 -24.31
C ALA A 14 10.44 -2.95 -25.63
N ALA A 15 9.36 -3.74 -25.57
CA ALA A 15 8.60 -4.14 -26.75
C ALA A 15 7.95 -2.89 -27.36
N ASN A 16 8.32 -2.61 -28.60
CA ASN A 16 7.90 -1.45 -29.37
C ASN A 16 6.49 -1.71 -29.94
N THR A 17 5.47 -0.98 -29.47
CA THR A 17 4.17 -0.90 -30.14
C THR A 17 3.93 0.54 -30.59
N ALA A 18 3.95 0.74 -31.91
CA ALA A 18 3.68 2.02 -32.54
C ALA A 18 2.17 2.32 -32.53
N ALA A 19 1.76 3.44 -31.93
CA ALA A 19 0.48 4.09 -32.19
C ALA A 19 0.55 5.60 -31.90
N HIS A 20 0.56 6.38 -32.99
CA HIS A 20 0.05 7.74 -33.22
C HIS A 20 0.12 8.79 -32.09
N SER A 21 0.94 9.81 -32.32
CA SER A 21 1.18 10.94 -31.43
C SER A 21 0.12 12.03 -31.49
N THR A 22 -0.33 12.48 -30.32
CA THR A 22 -0.62 13.90 -30.06
C THR A 22 -0.17 14.23 -28.63
N GLY A 23 0.87 15.07 -28.50
CA GLY A 23 1.30 15.67 -27.23
C GLY A 23 2.27 14.84 -26.40
N GLN A 24 3.57 15.17 -26.48
CA GLN A 24 4.68 14.79 -25.57
C GLN A 24 4.39 13.67 -24.54
N ASN A 25 4.34 12.42 -24.98
CA ASN A 25 4.19 11.30 -24.04
C ASN A 25 5.59 10.79 -23.67
N ALA A 26 6.28 11.52 -22.78
CA ALA A 26 7.35 10.90 -22.02
C ALA A 26 6.75 9.69 -21.30
N LEU A 27 7.38 8.52 -21.39
CA LEU A 27 6.97 7.35 -20.61
C LEU A 27 6.66 7.79 -19.17
N PRO A 28 5.52 7.41 -18.58
CA PRO A 28 5.15 7.87 -17.24
C PRO A 28 6.31 7.57 -16.29
N LYS A 29 6.90 8.61 -15.69
CA LYS A 29 8.11 8.47 -14.88
C LYS A 29 7.82 7.52 -13.73
N LYS A 30 8.46 6.33 -13.73
CA LYS A 30 8.21 5.31 -12.73
C LYS A 30 8.54 5.86 -11.34
N ILE A 31 7.60 5.77 -10.41
CA ILE A 31 7.78 6.23 -9.04
C ILE A 31 8.85 5.36 -8.36
N ARG A 32 9.62 6.02 -7.51
CA ARG A 32 10.79 5.50 -6.79
C ARG A 32 10.77 6.14 -5.42
N VAL A 33 11.49 5.53 -4.47
CA VAL A 33 11.66 6.05 -3.11
C VAL A 33 12.02 7.54 -3.09
N HIS A 34 13.00 7.97 -3.91
CA HIS A 34 13.44 9.37 -3.94
C HIS A 34 12.36 10.35 -4.43
N HIS A 35 11.38 9.90 -5.23
CA HIS A 35 10.27 10.76 -5.67
C HIS A 35 9.31 11.08 -4.51
N LEU A 36 9.16 10.16 -3.56
CA LEU A 36 8.36 10.41 -2.35
C LEU A 36 9.10 11.36 -1.41
N GLN A 37 10.42 11.21 -1.25
CA GLN A 37 11.25 12.17 -0.53
C GLN A 37 11.16 13.57 -1.16
N GLN A 38 11.25 13.66 -2.48
CA GLN A 38 11.08 14.93 -3.21
C GLN A 38 9.71 15.56 -2.93
N ALA A 39 8.64 14.76 -2.83
CA ALA A 39 7.32 15.27 -2.46
C ALA A 39 7.32 15.91 -1.07
N LYS A 40 7.95 15.26 -0.08
CA LYS A 40 8.15 15.82 1.27
C LYS A 40 8.92 17.13 1.22
N ASP A 41 10.08 17.15 0.56
CA ASP A 41 10.98 18.31 0.53
C ASP A 41 10.33 19.52 -0.14
N GLU A 42 9.47 19.30 -1.14
CA GLU A 42 8.74 20.33 -1.87
C GLU A 42 7.38 20.68 -1.26
N GLY A 43 6.98 20.03 -0.16
CA GLY A 43 5.67 20.20 0.47
C GLY A 43 4.49 19.71 -0.38
N ARG A 44 4.73 18.86 -1.39
CA ARG A 44 3.70 18.21 -2.20
C ARG A 44 3.18 16.95 -1.52
N LYS A 45 1.89 16.67 -1.71
CA LYS A 45 1.26 15.43 -1.22
C LYS A 45 1.34 14.32 -2.28
N PHE A 46 1.23 13.07 -1.85
CA PHE A 46 1.07 11.90 -2.74
C PHE A 46 -0.04 10.96 -2.24
N ALA A 47 -0.59 10.15 -3.14
CA ALA A 47 -1.61 9.17 -2.84
C ALA A 47 -1.04 7.74 -2.81
N MET A 48 -1.53 6.96 -1.86
CA MET A 48 -1.36 5.52 -1.82
C MET A 48 -2.74 4.85 -1.77
N LEU A 49 -2.92 3.77 -2.51
CA LEU A 49 -4.08 2.88 -2.37
C LEU A 49 -3.60 1.46 -2.17
N THR A 50 -4.38 0.67 -1.44
CA THR A 50 -4.15 -0.78 -1.51
C THR A 50 -4.52 -1.32 -2.89
N ALA A 51 -3.91 -2.44 -3.30
CA ALA A 51 -4.29 -3.18 -4.50
C ALA A 51 -3.95 -4.66 -4.32
N TYR A 52 -4.77 -5.55 -4.87
CA TYR A 52 -4.60 -7.01 -4.68
C TYR A 52 -4.70 -7.82 -5.98
N ASP A 53 -5.09 -7.18 -7.08
CA ASP A 53 -5.33 -7.82 -8.36
C ASP A 53 -4.87 -6.94 -9.54
N GLN A 54 -4.87 -7.54 -10.73
CA GLN A 54 -4.43 -6.91 -11.97
C GLN A 54 -5.27 -5.68 -12.35
N TYR A 55 -6.61 -5.76 -12.25
CA TYR A 55 -7.49 -4.72 -12.79
C TYR A 55 -7.47 -3.48 -11.91
N ALA A 56 -7.54 -3.65 -10.59
CA ALA A 56 -7.38 -2.55 -9.65
C ALA A 56 -6.01 -1.87 -9.84
N ALA A 57 -4.93 -2.65 -9.95
CA ALA A 57 -3.58 -2.12 -10.18
C ALA A 57 -3.48 -1.30 -11.47
N GLN A 58 -4.01 -1.80 -12.59
CA GLN A 58 -4.00 -1.08 -13.87
C GLN A 58 -4.78 0.24 -13.79
N ILE A 59 -6.00 0.19 -13.25
CA ILE A 59 -6.86 1.38 -13.12
C ILE A 59 -6.19 2.43 -12.24
N PHE A 60 -5.64 2.04 -11.08
CA PHE A 60 -4.99 2.98 -10.16
C PHE A 60 -3.68 3.52 -10.72
N ASP A 61 -2.91 2.69 -11.42
CA ASP A 61 -1.72 3.14 -12.13
C ASP A 61 -2.12 4.16 -13.21
N GLU A 62 -3.09 3.87 -14.08
CA GLU A 62 -3.54 4.82 -15.11
C GLU A 62 -4.12 6.11 -14.53
N ALA A 63 -4.80 6.04 -13.40
CA ALA A 63 -5.37 7.19 -12.69
C ALA A 63 -4.33 8.10 -12.00
N GLY A 64 -3.05 7.71 -11.98
CA GLY A 64 -1.98 8.56 -11.44
C GLY A 64 -1.59 8.29 -9.99
N ILE A 65 -2.12 7.24 -9.33
CA ILE A 65 -1.74 6.90 -7.95
C ILE A 65 -0.24 6.62 -7.86
N GLU A 66 0.46 7.24 -6.90
CA GLU A 66 1.91 7.17 -6.83
C GLU A 66 2.41 5.86 -6.21
N THR A 67 1.66 5.30 -5.26
CA THR A 67 2.06 4.08 -4.54
C THR A 67 0.91 3.08 -4.42
N LEU A 68 1.19 1.81 -4.68
CA LEU A 68 0.24 0.71 -4.47
C LEU A 68 0.74 -0.19 -3.35
N LEU A 69 -0.14 -0.51 -2.41
CA LEU A 69 0.16 -1.37 -1.26
C LEU A 69 -0.57 -2.71 -1.38
N ILE A 70 0.17 -3.81 -1.51
CA ILE A 70 -0.37 -5.15 -1.25
C ILE A 70 -0.32 -5.37 0.25
N GLY A 71 -1.35 -4.88 0.94
CA GLY A 71 -1.43 -4.93 2.39
C GLY A 71 -1.94 -6.27 2.91
N ASP A 72 -1.57 -6.61 4.14
CA ASP A 72 -2.13 -7.76 4.88
C ASP A 72 -3.64 -7.62 5.14
N SER A 73 -4.19 -6.41 5.02
CA SER A 73 -5.62 -6.12 4.85
C SER A 73 -6.32 -6.96 3.76
N ALA A 74 -5.57 -7.62 2.86
CA ALA A 74 -6.08 -8.69 1.99
C ALA A 74 -6.74 -9.83 2.78
N ALA A 75 -6.27 -10.12 3.99
CA ALA A 75 -6.86 -11.09 4.90
C ALA A 75 -8.37 -10.89 5.01
N ASN A 76 -8.80 -9.66 5.31
CA ASN A 76 -10.22 -9.33 5.43
C ASN A 76 -10.89 -9.12 4.07
N ASN A 77 -10.23 -8.37 3.18
CA ASN A 77 -10.87 -7.82 1.98
C ASN A 77 -10.79 -8.73 0.74
N VAL A 78 -9.97 -9.77 0.79
CA VAL A 78 -9.79 -10.77 -0.28
C VAL A 78 -10.14 -12.16 0.23
N TYR A 79 -9.60 -12.54 1.39
CA TYR A 79 -9.73 -13.91 1.91
C TYR A 79 -10.90 -14.09 2.90
N GLY A 80 -11.50 -13.00 3.38
CA GLY A 80 -12.64 -13.07 4.30
C GLY A 80 -12.28 -13.50 5.72
N TYR A 81 -11.01 -13.41 6.11
CA TYR A 81 -10.60 -13.60 7.50
C TYR A 81 -11.16 -12.49 8.40
N GLU A 82 -11.35 -12.83 9.68
CA GLU A 82 -11.85 -11.88 10.68
C GLU A 82 -10.79 -10.83 11.05
N THR A 83 -9.51 -11.19 10.99
CA THR A 83 -8.37 -10.37 11.40
C THR A 83 -7.23 -10.52 10.38
N THR A 84 -6.18 -9.68 10.45
CA THR A 84 -5.03 -9.81 9.54
C THR A 84 -4.03 -10.89 9.96
N ILE A 85 -4.13 -11.40 11.19
CA ILE A 85 -3.20 -12.38 11.77
C ILE A 85 -3.04 -13.68 10.94
N PRO A 86 -4.11 -14.28 10.37
CA PRO A 86 -3.99 -15.56 9.69
C PRO A 86 -3.25 -15.52 8.36
N VAL A 87 -3.15 -14.36 7.71
CA VAL A 87 -2.61 -14.28 6.35
C VAL A 87 -1.13 -14.61 6.33
N THR A 88 -0.73 -15.46 5.40
CA THR A 88 0.63 -15.95 5.28
C THR A 88 1.42 -15.25 4.19
N VAL A 89 2.75 -15.41 4.21
CA VAL A 89 3.63 -14.97 3.11
C VAL A 89 3.18 -15.59 1.78
N ASP A 90 2.82 -16.87 1.80
CA ASP A 90 2.45 -17.61 0.58
C ASP A 90 1.10 -17.19 0.00
N GLU A 91 0.22 -16.61 0.82
CA GLU A 91 -1.03 -15.99 0.36
C GLU A 91 -0.82 -14.58 -0.20
N LEU A 92 0.14 -13.80 0.31
CA LEU A 92 0.40 -12.46 -0.21
C LEU A 92 1.26 -12.46 -1.49
N LEU A 93 2.19 -13.41 -1.64
CA LEU A 93 3.10 -13.46 -2.80
C LEU A 93 2.37 -13.53 -4.18
N PRO A 94 1.31 -14.33 -4.37
CA PRO A 94 0.55 -14.34 -5.62
C PRO A 94 -0.11 -12.98 -5.93
N LEU A 95 -0.67 -12.30 -4.91
CA LEU A 95 -1.28 -10.97 -5.06
C LEU A 95 -0.21 -9.94 -5.44
N CYS A 96 0.96 -10.00 -4.79
CA CYS A 96 2.12 -9.17 -5.13
C CYS A 96 2.50 -9.31 -6.59
N ARG A 97 2.63 -10.55 -7.10
CA ARG A 97 2.96 -10.80 -8.50
C ARG A 97 1.91 -10.24 -9.46
N ALA A 98 0.63 -10.41 -9.14
CA ALA A 98 -0.47 -9.91 -9.97
C ALA A 98 -0.42 -8.39 -10.09
N VAL A 99 -0.25 -7.68 -8.96
CA VAL A 99 -0.16 -6.21 -8.93
C VAL A 99 1.12 -5.71 -9.59
N ALA A 100 2.28 -6.27 -9.23
CA ALA A 100 3.58 -5.81 -9.71
C ALA A 100 3.73 -5.96 -11.24
N ARG A 101 3.21 -7.04 -11.84
CA ARG A 101 3.23 -7.24 -13.30
C ARG A 101 2.24 -6.33 -14.04
N SER A 102 1.24 -5.84 -13.34
CA SER A 102 0.15 -5.03 -13.90
C SER A 102 0.37 -3.52 -13.72
N THR A 103 1.43 -3.13 -13.01
CA THR A 103 1.76 -1.74 -12.69
C THR A 103 2.95 -1.28 -13.53
N ARG A 104 2.85 -0.12 -14.19
CA ARG A 104 3.93 0.46 -14.99
C ARG A 104 4.66 1.58 -14.26
N ARG A 105 3.93 2.46 -13.58
CA ARG A 105 4.50 3.68 -12.97
C ARG A 105 4.58 3.60 -11.45
N ALA A 106 3.51 3.24 -10.75
CA ALA A 106 3.42 3.36 -9.30
C ALA A 106 4.52 2.54 -8.58
N LEU A 107 4.92 3.01 -7.40
CA LEU A 107 5.79 2.27 -6.51
C LEU A 107 4.96 1.16 -5.85
N VAL A 108 5.34 -0.09 -6.06
CA VAL A 108 4.62 -1.24 -5.48
C VAL A 108 5.31 -1.65 -4.18
N VAL A 109 4.55 -1.61 -3.08
CA VAL A 109 4.95 -1.98 -1.72
C VAL A 109 4.13 -3.18 -1.27
N ALA A 110 4.73 -4.14 -0.56
CA ALA A 110 3.99 -5.24 0.07
C ALA A 110 4.19 -5.28 1.57
N ASP A 111 3.16 -5.70 2.30
CA ASP A 111 3.31 -6.02 3.71
C ASP A 111 4.08 -7.30 3.95
N LEU A 112 4.93 -7.28 4.98
CA LEU A 112 5.34 -8.50 5.64
C LEU A 112 4.24 -8.88 6.64
N PRO A 113 3.61 -10.06 6.51
CA PRO A 113 2.53 -10.47 7.39
C PRO A 113 3.04 -10.83 8.79
N PHE A 114 2.13 -10.85 9.76
CA PHE A 114 2.43 -11.22 11.15
C PHE A 114 3.20 -12.55 11.24
N GLY A 115 4.20 -12.59 12.13
CA GLY A 115 5.05 -13.75 12.40
C GLY A 115 6.19 -13.95 11.39
N SER A 116 6.31 -13.10 10.37
CA SER A 116 7.29 -13.27 9.29
C SER A 116 8.56 -12.41 9.44
N TYR A 117 8.63 -11.51 10.42
CA TYR A 117 9.76 -10.59 10.59
C TYR A 117 10.13 -10.27 12.04
N GLU A 118 9.30 -10.66 13.01
CA GLU A 118 9.41 -10.26 14.39
C GLU A 118 10.46 -11.07 15.16
N ALA A 119 10.72 -12.32 14.75
CA ALA A 119 11.58 -13.22 15.53
C ALA A 119 13.05 -12.81 15.47
N SER A 120 13.54 -12.32 14.33
CA SER A 120 14.92 -11.84 14.20
C SER A 120 15.14 -10.98 12.94
N ALA A 121 16.25 -10.24 12.91
CA ALA A 121 16.67 -9.47 11.74
C ALA A 121 16.94 -10.37 10.52
N GLU A 122 17.50 -11.55 10.73
CA GLU A 122 17.73 -12.55 9.68
C GLU A 122 16.41 -13.04 9.09
N GLN A 123 15.39 -13.29 9.92
CA GLN A 123 14.06 -13.66 9.46
C GLN A 123 13.45 -12.54 8.60
N ALA A 124 13.48 -11.30 9.09
CA ALA A 124 12.95 -10.14 8.37
C ALA A 124 13.59 -9.98 6.98
N VAL A 125 14.93 -10.07 6.90
CA VAL A 125 15.67 -10.03 5.63
C VAL A 125 15.26 -11.19 4.72
N ALA A 126 15.23 -12.42 5.23
CA ALA A 126 14.87 -13.60 4.43
C ALA A 126 13.45 -13.48 3.84
N THR A 127 12.48 -13.06 4.65
CA THR A 127 11.10 -12.83 4.20
C THR A 127 11.04 -11.69 3.18
N ALA A 128 11.65 -10.55 3.45
CA ALA A 128 11.62 -9.40 2.55
C ALA A 128 12.26 -9.71 1.18
N VAL A 129 13.34 -10.50 1.15
CA VAL A 129 13.94 -11.01 -0.09
C VAL A 129 12.93 -11.82 -0.91
N ARG A 130 12.07 -12.63 -0.28
CA ARG A 130 11.00 -13.35 -1.00
C ARG A 130 10.02 -12.38 -1.63
N PHE A 131 9.57 -11.34 -0.94
CA PHE A 131 8.65 -10.35 -1.50
C PHE A 131 9.25 -9.61 -2.71
N LEU A 132 10.53 -9.24 -2.66
CA LEU A 132 11.19 -8.61 -3.81
C LEU A 132 11.38 -9.60 -4.98
N LYS A 133 11.87 -10.82 -4.72
CA LYS A 133 12.24 -11.78 -5.77
C LYS A 133 11.05 -12.53 -6.34
N GLU A 134 10.19 -13.04 -5.47
CA GLU A 134 9.03 -13.85 -5.83
C GLU A 134 7.79 -12.99 -6.03
N GLY A 135 7.60 -11.96 -5.19
CA GLY A 135 6.47 -11.02 -5.24
C GLY A 135 6.67 -9.88 -6.24
N LEU A 136 7.90 -9.63 -6.69
CA LEU A 136 8.29 -8.61 -7.66
C LEU A 136 8.00 -7.15 -7.20
N VAL A 137 7.83 -6.94 -5.90
CA VAL A 137 7.60 -5.59 -5.35
C VAL A 137 8.91 -4.83 -5.22
N ALA A 138 8.82 -3.51 -5.11
CA ALA A 138 9.99 -2.62 -5.01
C ALA A 138 10.37 -2.29 -3.56
N ALA A 139 9.47 -2.52 -2.61
CA ALA A 139 9.65 -2.20 -1.20
C ALA A 139 8.74 -3.07 -0.33
N VAL A 140 9.05 -3.14 0.97
CA VAL A 140 8.24 -3.83 1.97
C VAL A 140 7.74 -2.88 3.05
N LYS A 141 6.61 -3.20 3.68
CA LYS A 141 6.08 -2.53 4.88
C LYS A 141 6.14 -3.51 6.07
N VAL A 142 6.56 -3.02 7.23
CA VAL A 142 6.56 -3.77 8.50
C VAL A 142 5.90 -2.95 9.60
N GLU A 143 5.26 -3.61 10.56
CA GLU A 143 4.58 -2.98 11.68
C GLU A 143 5.37 -3.09 12.97
N GLY A 144 5.40 -2.02 13.75
CA GLY A 144 6.04 -2.08 15.06
C GLY A 144 6.43 -0.72 15.61
N ASN A 145 7.13 -0.77 16.74
CA ASN A 145 7.70 0.40 17.42
C ASN A 145 9.22 0.39 17.28
N ALA A 146 9.94 1.25 18.02
CA ALA A 146 11.40 1.36 17.99
C ALA A 146 12.15 0.02 18.15
N ARG A 147 11.52 -1.02 18.73
CA ARG A 147 12.13 -2.36 18.87
C ARG A 147 12.40 -3.04 17.53
N LEU A 148 11.74 -2.62 16.45
CA LEU A 148 11.95 -3.16 15.09
C LEU A 148 13.14 -2.50 14.36
N ALA A 149 13.80 -1.52 14.97
CA ALA A 149 14.95 -0.84 14.36
C ALA A 149 16.07 -1.80 13.89
N PRO A 150 16.46 -2.86 14.62
CA PRO A 150 17.45 -3.82 14.14
C PRO A 150 17.03 -4.56 12.85
N GLN A 151 15.76 -4.97 12.76
CA GLN A 151 15.18 -5.64 11.61
C GLN A 151 15.14 -4.71 10.39
N ILE A 152 14.66 -3.47 10.58
CA ILE A 152 14.63 -2.45 9.52
C ILE A 152 16.05 -2.18 9.01
N ARG A 153 17.01 -1.95 9.91
CA ARG A 153 18.39 -1.68 9.52
C ARG A 153 18.98 -2.83 8.72
N ALA A 154 18.79 -4.08 9.15
CA ALA A 154 19.28 -5.24 8.41
C ALA A 154 18.67 -5.37 7.01
N MET A 155 17.37 -5.09 6.85
CA MET A 155 16.72 -5.06 5.54
C MET A 155 17.28 -3.95 4.65
N VAL A 156 17.46 -2.75 5.20
CA VAL A 156 18.01 -1.59 4.47
C VAL A 156 19.46 -1.83 4.06
N ASP A 157 20.30 -2.38 4.95
CA ASP A 157 21.68 -2.76 4.66
C ASP A 157 21.77 -3.85 3.57
N ALA A 158 20.75 -4.71 3.47
CA ALA A 158 20.60 -5.67 2.37
C ALA A 158 20.06 -5.05 1.07
N GLY A 159 19.83 -3.74 1.04
CA GLY A 159 19.35 -2.99 -0.13
C GLY A 159 17.83 -3.02 -0.32
N ILE A 160 17.06 -3.38 0.71
CA ILE A 160 15.61 -3.49 0.65
C ILE A 160 14.97 -2.19 1.18
N PRO A 161 14.18 -1.46 0.38
CA PRO A 161 13.46 -0.30 0.87
C PRO A 161 12.33 -0.70 1.82
N VAL A 162 12.28 -0.05 2.99
CA VAL A 162 11.30 -0.35 4.05
C VAL A 162 10.41 0.86 4.36
N VAL A 163 9.10 0.64 4.38
CA VAL A 163 8.11 1.51 5.02
C VAL A 163 7.89 1.01 6.45
N ALA A 164 8.10 1.85 7.44
CA ALA A 164 7.76 1.52 8.83
C ALA A 164 6.31 1.91 9.12
N HIS A 165 5.55 1.05 9.80
CA HIS A 165 4.18 1.32 10.23
C HIS A 165 4.09 1.41 11.75
N ILE A 166 3.75 2.60 12.26
CA ILE A 166 3.56 2.91 13.68
C ILE A 166 2.12 3.34 13.98
N GLY A 167 1.80 3.52 15.26
CA GLY A 167 0.44 3.85 15.71
C GLY A 167 -0.35 2.57 15.95
N PHE A 168 -1.59 2.50 15.49
CA PHE A 168 -2.35 1.26 15.55
C PHE A 168 -1.83 0.30 14.48
N THR A 169 -1.17 -0.77 14.91
CA THR A 169 -0.64 -1.83 14.04
C THR A 169 -1.60 -3.02 14.11
N PRO A 170 -2.43 -3.28 13.07
CA PRO A 170 -3.45 -4.34 13.10
C PRO A 170 -2.92 -5.72 13.48
N GLN A 171 -1.67 -6.04 13.15
CA GLN A 171 -1.03 -7.31 13.52
C GLN A 171 -0.88 -7.50 15.04
N SER A 172 -0.97 -6.42 15.81
CA SER A 172 -0.92 -6.40 17.27
C SER A 172 -2.29 -6.19 17.93
N GLU A 173 -3.41 -6.38 17.21
CA GLU A 173 -4.75 -6.06 17.71
C GLU A 173 -5.10 -6.72 19.06
N HIS A 174 -4.63 -7.95 19.32
CA HIS A 174 -4.86 -8.64 20.59
C HIS A 174 -4.07 -8.01 21.75
N ALA A 175 -2.85 -7.52 21.47
CA ALA A 175 -2.04 -6.81 22.47
C ALA A 175 -2.55 -5.39 22.71
N LEU A 176 -3.08 -4.72 21.68
CA LEU A 176 -3.62 -3.36 21.73
C LEU A 176 -5.07 -3.30 22.27
N GLY A 177 -5.76 -4.45 22.35
CA GLY A 177 -7.15 -4.53 22.82
C GLY A 177 -8.16 -4.00 21.80
N GLY A 178 -7.93 -4.34 20.52
CA GLY A 178 -8.75 -3.94 19.36
C GLY A 178 -8.37 -2.58 18.77
N TYR A 179 -9.20 -2.08 17.85
CA TYR A 179 -9.00 -0.84 17.10
C TYR A 179 -9.09 0.41 17.98
N ARG A 180 -7.96 0.79 18.58
CA ARG A 180 -7.86 1.93 19.50
C ARG A 180 -6.90 2.99 18.96
N VAL A 181 -7.28 4.25 19.13
CA VAL A 181 -6.44 5.40 18.81
C VAL A 181 -5.17 5.38 19.67
N GLN A 182 -4.01 5.49 19.04
CA GLN A 182 -2.69 5.46 19.69
C GLN A 182 -2.12 6.87 19.88
N GLY A 183 -1.23 7.06 20.86
CA GLY A 183 -0.55 8.35 21.06
C GLY A 183 -1.39 9.44 21.77
N ARG A 184 -2.38 9.07 22.60
CA ARG A 184 -3.10 10.05 23.43
C ARG A 184 -2.31 10.44 24.67
N GLY A 185 -2.35 11.73 25.03
CA GLY A 185 -1.72 12.23 26.25
C GLY A 185 -0.21 11.98 26.26
N GLU A 186 0.30 11.43 27.35
CA GLU A 186 1.74 11.16 27.54
C GLU A 186 2.31 10.17 26.51
N ALA A 187 1.47 9.33 25.88
CA ALA A 187 1.89 8.39 24.84
C ALA A 187 2.24 9.08 23.49
N ALA A 188 1.93 10.37 23.32
CA ALA A 188 2.26 11.11 22.11
C ALA A 188 3.77 11.13 21.83
N GLN A 189 4.58 11.32 22.89
CA GLN A 189 6.05 11.38 22.76
C GLN A 189 6.61 10.03 22.30
N THR A 190 6.08 8.92 22.81
CA THR A 190 6.48 7.57 22.38
C THR A 190 6.29 7.36 20.87
N VAL A 191 5.18 7.84 20.30
CA VAL A 191 4.95 7.72 18.84
C VAL A 191 5.96 8.54 18.04
N ILE A 192 6.37 9.72 18.53
CA ILE A 192 7.40 10.55 17.92
C ILE A 192 8.77 9.86 17.99
N ASP A 193 9.11 9.31 19.16
CA ASP A 193 10.38 8.62 19.38
C ASP A 193 10.46 7.33 18.53
N ASP A 194 9.38 6.57 18.44
CA ASP A 194 9.27 5.39 17.57
C ASP A 194 9.49 5.75 16.09
N ALA A 195 8.83 6.80 15.61
CA ALA A 195 9.01 7.30 14.24
C ALA A 195 10.47 7.68 13.97
N GLY A 196 11.09 8.41 14.91
CA GLY A 196 12.49 8.82 14.83
C GLY A 196 13.42 7.62 14.77
N ALA A 197 13.27 6.67 15.70
CA ALA A 197 14.12 5.47 15.77
C ALA A 197 14.03 4.62 14.49
N LEU A 198 12.83 4.46 13.92
CA LEU A 198 12.61 3.67 12.71
C LEU A 198 13.11 4.39 11.46
N ALA A 199 12.98 5.73 11.39
CA ALA A 199 13.59 6.54 10.34
C ALA A 199 15.13 6.49 10.40
N GLU A 200 15.72 6.59 11.60
CA GLU A 200 17.17 6.45 11.83
C GLU A 200 17.67 5.04 11.49
N ALA A 201 16.84 4.01 11.67
CA ALA A 201 17.14 2.65 11.22
C ALA A 201 17.25 2.52 9.69
N GLY A 202 16.71 3.48 8.94
CA GLY A 202 16.81 3.55 7.48
C GLY A 202 15.47 3.38 6.75
N ALA A 203 14.34 3.31 7.46
CA ALA A 203 13.03 3.32 6.82
C ALA A 203 12.88 4.57 5.95
N PHE A 204 12.52 4.41 4.67
CA PHE A 204 12.41 5.55 3.77
C PHE A 204 11.08 6.31 3.91
N CYS A 205 10.14 5.76 4.66
CA CYS A 205 8.83 6.34 4.90
C CYS A 205 8.26 5.79 6.22
N VAL A 206 7.48 6.62 6.92
CA VAL A 206 6.75 6.22 8.14
C VAL A 206 5.24 6.36 7.93
N LEU A 207 4.52 5.25 8.00
CA LEU A 207 3.07 5.19 7.97
C LEU A 207 2.52 5.26 9.39
N MET A 208 1.49 6.08 9.62
CA MET A 208 0.81 6.26 10.89
C MET A 208 -0.67 5.93 10.76
N GLU A 209 -1.15 4.97 11.54
CA GLU A 209 -2.56 4.57 11.58
C GLU A 209 -3.22 4.93 12.92
N MET A 210 -4.41 5.52 12.84
CA MET A 210 -5.24 5.90 14.00
C MET A 210 -4.48 6.71 15.08
N VAL A 211 -3.70 7.71 14.65
CA VAL A 211 -2.97 8.63 15.52
C VAL A 211 -3.70 9.99 15.56
N PRO A 212 -3.82 10.69 16.72
CA PRO A 212 -4.37 12.05 16.75
C PRO A 212 -3.65 12.98 15.77
N ALA A 213 -4.41 13.83 15.08
CA ALA A 213 -3.88 14.68 14.00
C ALA A 213 -2.73 15.59 14.45
N GLU A 214 -2.78 16.11 15.69
CA GLU A 214 -1.71 16.92 16.29
C GLU A 214 -0.42 16.12 16.53
N VAL A 215 -0.53 14.85 16.92
CA VAL A 215 0.61 13.95 17.12
C VAL A 215 1.20 13.56 15.77
N ALA A 216 0.36 13.23 14.78
CA ALA A 216 0.82 12.94 13.43
C ALA A 216 1.52 14.15 12.78
N ALA A 217 1.05 15.38 13.04
CA ALA A 217 1.74 16.60 12.61
C ALA A 217 3.11 16.76 13.30
N ALA A 218 3.20 16.46 14.59
CA ALA A 218 4.46 16.49 15.33
C ALA A 218 5.46 15.44 14.82
N VAL A 219 5.00 14.22 14.53
CA VAL A 219 5.81 13.17 13.89
C VAL A 219 6.31 13.64 12.52
N ASP A 220 5.41 14.13 11.66
CA ASP A 220 5.76 14.59 10.31
C ASP A 220 6.79 15.73 10.34
N ALA A 221 6.75 16.60 11.35
CA ALA A 221 7.75 17.65 11.55
C ALA A 221 9.09 17.13 12.10
N ALA A 222 9.07 16.05 12.90
CA ALA A 222 10.25 15.50 13.57
C ALA A 222 11.11 14.61 12.65
N VAL A 223 10.50 13.88 11.71
CA VAL A 223 11.22 12.98 10.80
C VAL A 223 11.49 13.63 9.44
N LYS A 224 12.67 13.37 8.87
CA LYS A 224 13.05 13.89 7.54
C LYS A 224 12.43 13.11 6.38
N VAL A 225 12.05 11.87 6.63
CA VAL A 225 11.44 11.00 5.63
C VAL A 225 9.96 11.34 5.43
N PRO A 226 9.36 11.04 4.27
CA PRO A 226 7.94 11.15 4.05
C PRO A 226 7.13 10.39 5.10
N THR A 227 5.94 10.90 5.40
CA THR A 227 4.97 10.19 6.23
C THR A 227 3.70 9.86 5.47
N ILE A 228 3.03 8.77 5.82
CA ILE A 228 1.73 8.37 5.24
C ILE A 228 0.71 8.30 6.37
N GLY A 229 -0.46 8.89 6.19
CA GLY A 229 -1.55 8.84 7.17
C GLY A 229 -2.70 7.93 6.74
N ILE A 230 -3.28 7.22 7.69
CA ILE A 230 -4.61 6.62 7.60
C ILE A 230 -5.33 6.82 8.94
N GLY A 231 -6.37 7.66 8.94
CA GLY A 231 -6.98 8.11 10.19
C GLY A 231 -6.06 8.95 11.09
N SER A 232 -5.05 9.58 10.49
CA SER A 232 -4.00 10.36 11.20
C SER A 232 -3.97 11.84 10.83
N GLY A 233 -5.10 12.39 10.34
CA GLY A 233 -5.19 13.77 9.88
C GLY A 233 -4.47 14.04 8.56
N SER A 234 -4.49 15.29 8.10
CA SER A 234 -3.98 15.72 6.78
C SER A 234 -2.54 16.25 6.77
N ALA A 235 -1.90 16.33 7.94
CA ALA A 235 -0.56 16.89 8.06
C ALA A 235 0.51 16.03 7.35
N THR A 236 0.30 14.72 7.30
CA THR A 236 1.23 13.75 6.69
C THR A 236 1.52 14.03 5.23
N THR A 237 2.68 13.57 4.74
CA THR A 237 3.09 13.80 3.34
C THR A 237 2.18 13.09 2.34
N GLY A 238 1.81 11.85 2.63
CA GLY A 238 0.88 11.06 1.83
C GLY A 238 -0.30 10.56 2.64
N GLN A 239 -1.28 9.98 1.95
CA GLN A 239 -2.46 9.36 2.54
C GLN A 239 -2.68 7.98 1.93
N VAL A 240 -3.16 7.04 2.73
CA VAL A 240 -3.55 5.70 2.26
C VAL A 240 -4.97 5.35 2.71
N LEU A 241 -5.67 4.64 1.84
CA LEU A 241 -6.92 3.94 2.18
C LEU A 241 -6.91 2.54 1.56
N VAL A 242 -7.63 1.62 2.22
CA VAL A 242 -8.03 0.35 1.62
C VAL A 242 -8.96 0.67 0.44
N TRP A 243 -8.63 0.19 -0.76
CA TRP A 243 -9.34 0.65 -1.96
C TRP A 243 -10.82 0.23 -1.98
N GLN A 244 -11.17 -0.93 -1.40
CA GLN A 244 -12.56 -1.38 -1.29
C GLN A 244 -13.39 -0.49 -0.36
N ASP A 245 -12.78 0.05 0.69
CA ASP A 245 -13.41 1.05 1.56
C ASP A 245 -13.59 2.38 0.82
N MET A 246 -12.53 2.85 0.16
CA MET A 246 -12.52 4.09 -0.62
C MET A 246 -13.55 4.06 -1.75
N ALA A 247 -13.71 2.92 -2.44
CA ALA A 247 -14.63 2.76 -3.56
C ALA A 247 -16.05 2.31 -3.14
N GLY A 248 -16.32 2.17 -1.84
CA GLY A 248 -17.63 1.78 -1.34
C GLY A 248 -18.06 0.35 -1.72
N LEU A 249 -17.10 -0.56 -1.88
CA LEU A 249 -17.37 -1.98 -2.17
C LEU A 249 -17.67 -2.78 -0.89
N ARG A 250 -16.98 -2.47 0.21
CA ARG A 250 -17.21 -3.11 1.51
C ARG A 250 -18.54 -2.61 2.10
N GLY A 251 -19.41 -3.55 2.49
CA GLY A 251 -20.65 -3.24 3.20
C GLY A 251 -20.44 -3.03 4.70
N GLY A 252 -21.49 -2.59 5.39
CA GLY A 252 -21.49 -2.42 6.85
C GLY A 252 -21.03 -1.04 7.30
N GLN A 253 -20.61 -0.94 8.57
CA GLN A 253 -20.24 0.34 9.16
C GLN A 253 -18.87 0.81 8.65
N VAL A 254 -18.87 1.95 7.96
CA VAL A 254 -17.67 2.62 7.47
C VAL A 254 -16.92 3.27 8.64
N ALA A 255 -15.61 3.05 8.72
CA ALA A 255 -14.78 3.67 9.75
C ALA A 255 -14.76 5.20 9.58
N LYS A 256 -14.67 5.95 10.69
CA LYS A 256 -14.77 7.42 10.69
C LYS A 256 -13.76 8.12 9.77
N PHE A 257 -12.59 7.52 9.56
CA PHE A 257 -11.53 8.09 8.74
C PHE A 257 -11.67 7.78 7.24
N VAL A 258 -12.63 6.94 6.85
CA VAL A 258 -12.85 6.57 5.45
C VAL A 258 -13.82 7.56 4.81
N LYS A 259 -13.43 8.09 3.65
CA LYS A 259 -14.35 8.75 2.72
C LYS A 259 -14.60 7.80 1.55
N GLN A 260 -15.87 7.52 1.27
CA GLN A 260 -16.28 6.82 0.05
C GLN A 260 -16.31 7.80 -1.13
N TYR A 261 -15.62 7.44 -2.21
CA TYR A 261 -15.56 8.20 -3.47
C TYR A 261 -16.46 7.59 -4.55
N ALA A 262 -16.97 6.38 -4.32
CA ALA A 262 -17.94 5.68 -5.18
C ALA A 262 -18.82 4.75 -4.33
N ASP A 263 -19.87 4.20 -4.94
CA ASP A 263 -20.69 3.11 -4.39
C ASP A 263 -20.65 1.90 -5.34
N LEU A 264 -19.48 1.24 -5.37
CA LEU A 264 -19.30 0.06 -6.21
C LEU A 264 -20.15 -1.12 -5.74
N ARG A 265 -20.55 -1.16 -4.46
CA ARG A 265 -21.42 -2.21 -3.94
C ARG A 265 -22.77 -2.19 -4.64
N THR A 266 -23.40 -1.01 -4.76
CA THR A 266 -24.68 -0.88 -5.46
C THR A 266 -24.53 -1.20 -6.94
N VAL A 267 -23.54 -0.61 -7.62
CA VAL A 267 -23.30 -0.84 -9.06
C VAL A 267 -23.13 -2.34 -9.38
N LEU A 268 -22.31 -3.05 -8.60
CA LEU A 268 -22.08 -4.48 -8.82
C LEU A 268 -23.32 -5.32 -8.46
N SER A 269 -24.06 -4.93 -7.43
CA SER A 269 -25.29 -5.63 -7.03
C SER A 269 -26.37 -5.50 -8.10
N GLU A 270 -26.57 -4.31 -8.67
CA GLU A 270 -27.53 -4.07 -9.75
C GLU A 270 -27.15 -4.86 -11.00
N ALA A 271 -25.88 -4.81 -11.42
CA ALA A 271 -25.39 -5.58 -12.56
C ALA A 271 -25.63 -7.09 -12.40
N ALA A 272 -25.36 -7.64 -11.21
CA ALA A 272 -25.60 -9.05 -10.92
C ALA A 272 -27.09 -9.42 -10.91
N ILE A 273 -27.95 -8.54 -10.37
CA ILE A 273 -29.41 -8.73 -10.38
C ILE A 273 -29.94 -8.72 -11.80
N THR A 274 -29.55 -7.74 -12.61
CA THR A 274 -29.98 -7.62 -14.01
C THR A 274 -29.52 -8.81 -14.84
N PHE A 275 -28.22 -9.16 -14.78
CA PHE A 275 -27.71 -10.36 -15.45
C PHE A 275 -28.48 -11.61 -15.04
N GLY A 276 -28.69 -11.80 -13.73
CA GLY A 276 -29.46 -12.93 -13.22
C GLY A 276 -30.92 -12.93 -13.64
N ALA A 277 -31.54 -11.76 -13.86
CA ALA A 277 -32.91 -11.65 -14.37
C ALA A 277 -32.98 -12.02 -15.85
N GLU A 278 -32.11 -11.44 -16.68
CA GLU A 278 -32.07 -11.69 -18.13
C GLU A 278 -31.72 -13.15 -18.47
N VAL A 279 -30.91 -13.82 -17.65
CA VAL A 279 -30.68 -15.28 -17.80
C VAL A 279 -31.94 -16.08 -17.47
N ARG A 280 -32.70 -15.68 -16.43
CA ARG A 280 -33.88 -16.43 -15.97
C ARG A 280 -35.10 -16.24 -16.86
N ASP A 281 -35.25 -15.08 -17.50
CA ASP A 281 -36.34 -14.82 -18.46
C ASP A 281 -36.00 -15.18 -19.91
N GLY A 282 -34.73 -15.51 -20.17
CA GLY A 282 -34.25 -15.93 -21.49
C GLY A 282 -33.90 -14.77 -22.42
N ALA A 283 -33.83 -13.53 -21.93
CA ALA A 283 -33.33 -12.38 -22.68
C ALA A 283 -31.81 -12.49 -22.97
N PHE A 284 -31.03 -13.09 -22.06
CA PHE A 284 -29.61 -13.37 -22.26
C PHE A 284 -29.33 -14.89 -22.35
N PRO A 285 -28.50 -15.34 -23.31
CA PRO A 285 -27.89 -14.55 -24.38
C PRO A 285 -28.88 -14.21 -25.50
N GLY A 286 -28.81 -12.97 -25.99
CA GLY A 286 -29.50 -12.56 -27.22
C GLY A 286 -28.83 -13.11 -28.49
N PRO A 287 -29.45 -12.98 -29.68
CA PRO A 287 -28.88 -13.41 -30.95
C PRO A 287 -27.50 -12.80 -31.25
N GLU A 288 -27.28 -11.55 -30.88
CA GLU A 288 -26.00 -10.84 -31.03
C GLU A 288 -24.87 -11.39 -30.13
N HIS A 289 -25.24 -12.20 -29.14
CA HIS A 289 -24.33 -12.90 -28.23
C HIS A 289 -24.25 -14.41 -28.53
N SER A 290 -24.78 -14.85 -29.67
CA SER A 290 -24.86 -16.26 -30.09
C SER A 290 -24.12 -16.50 -31.42
N PHE A 291 -23.63 -17.73 -31.67
CA PHE A 291 -22.86 -18.13 -32.84
C PHE A 291 -23.61 -19.12 -33.74
#